data_AF-A0A402AJB7-F1
#
_entry.id   AF-A0A402AJB7-F1
#
_cell.length_a   1.000
_cell.length_b   1.000
_cell.length_c   1.000
_cell.angle_alpha   90.00
_cell.angle_beta   90.00
_cell.angle_gamma   90.00
#
_symmetry.space_group_name_H-M   'P 1'
#
loop_
_entity.id
_entity.type
_entity.pdbx_description
1 polymer ?
#
loop_
_entity_poly.entity_id
_entity_poly.type
_entity_poly.pdbx_seq_one_letter_code
_entity_poly.pdbx_strand_id
1 'polypeptide(L)'
;MGTLAGLGPGAHGPQHADALRSMKAIYIDAGNRDQYFLDLGARAFYKVLKQLGVNEVSFELFDGTHSAIEYRYPISLKYLAERLTP
;
A
#
# COMPACT_ATOMS: atom_id res chain seq x y z
N MET A 1 -14.44 23.95 -6.35
CA MET A 1 -14.46 24.36 -4.93
C MET A 1 -15.03 23.21 -4.12
N GLY A 2 -14.16 22.45 -3.45
CA GLY A 2 -14.51 21.33 -2.58
C GLY A 2 -13.26 20.99 -1.76
N THR A 3 -13.26 21.42 -0.52
CA THR A 3 -12.13 21.52 0.41
C THR A 3 -11.48 20.17 0.73
N LEU A 4 -10.22 20.01 0.35
CA LEU A 4 -9.31 18.96 0.87
C LEU A 4 -8.80 19.37 2.26
N ALA A 5 -9.70 19.40 3.24
CA ALA A 5 -9.32 19.48 4.64
C ALA A 5 -9.27 18.05 5.20
N GLY A 6 -8.07 17.53 5.46
CA GLY A 6 -7.96 16.22 6.13
C GLY A 6 -6.63 15.47 6.07
N LEU A 7 -5.54 16.06 5.58
CA LEU A 7 -4.23 15.40 5.61
C LEU A 7 -3.45 15.93 6.82
N GLY A 8 -3.41 15.13 7.89
CA GLY A 8 -2.59 15.40 9.06
C GLY A 8 -1.09 15.45 8.73
N PRO A 9 -0.25 15.95 9.65
CA PRO A 9 1.18 16.12 9.40
C PRO A 9 1.83 14.75 9.19
N GLY A 10 2.29 14.48 7.97
CA GLY A 10 2.88 13.20 7.54
C GLY A 10 2.19 12.56 6.34
N ALA A 11 1.00 13.02 5.95
CA ALA A 11 0.34 12.51 4.77
C ALA A 11 0.77 13.32 3.52
N HIS A 12 1.63 12.72 2.69
CA HIS A 12 1.95 13.28 1.37
C HIS A 12 0.66 13.39 0.57
N GLY A 13 0.18 14.62 0.41
CA GLY A 13 -1.07 14.95 -0.26
C GLY A 13 -1.04 14.76 -1.78
N PRO A 14 -2.06 15.26 -2.50
CA PRO A 14 -2.55 14.77 -3.80
C PRO A 14 -1.60 14.89 -5.00
N GLN A 15 -0.35 15.32 -4.82
CA GLN A 15 0.62 15.54 -5.91
C GLN A 15 0.87 14.29 -6.77
N HIS A 16 0.61 13.09 -6.24
CA HIS A 16 0.78 11.83 -6.97
C HIS A 16 -0.51 11.02 -7.11
N ALA A 17 -1.67 11.61 -6.81
CA ALA A 17 -2.94 10.87 -6.80
C ALA A 17 -3.28 10.27 -8.17
N ASP A 18 -3.06 11.00 -9.26
CA ASP A 18 -3.36 10.51 -10.61
C ASP A 18 -2.37 9.42 -11.04
N ALA A 19 -1.09 9.55 -10.67
CA ALA A 19 -0.11 8.49 -10.90
C ALA A 19 -0.51 7.20 -10.17
N LEU A 20 -0.91 7.30 -8.90
CA LEU A 20 -1.38 6.16 -8.11
C LEU A 20 -2.63 5.50 -8.69
N ARG A 21 -3.59 6.29 -9.19
CA ARG A 21 -4.79 5.77 -9.88
C ARG A 21 -4.45 5.12 -11.22
N SER A 22 -3.39 5.55 -11.87
CA SER A 22 -2.96 4.98 -13.16
C SER A 22 -2.20 3.65 -13.03
N MET A 23 -1.79 3.27 -11.82
CA MET A 23 -1.11 2.00 -11.58
C MET A 23 -2.05 0.83 -11.88
N LYS A 24 -1.57 -0.15 -12.66
CA LYS A 24 -2.31 -1.40 -12.94
C LYS A 24 -2.59 -2.22 -11.68
N ALA A 25 -1.69 -2.15 -10.70
CA ALA A 25 -1.78 -2.89 -9.45
C ALA A 25 -0.86 -2.28 -8.39
N ILE A 26 -1.30 -2.31 -7.14
CA ILE A 26 -0.48 -2.03 -5.95
C ILE A 26 -0.61 -3.22 -5.00
N TYR A 27 0.51 -3.71 -4.48
CA TYR A 27 0.55 -4.76 -3.46
C TYR A 27 1.32 -4.26 -2.25
N ILE A 28 0.74 -4.40 -1.07
CA ILE A 28 1.32 -3.96 0.20
C ILE A 28 1.15 -5.11 1.20
N ASP A 29 2.26 -5.64 1.72
CA ASP A 29 2.22 -6.44 2.93
C ASP A 29 3.29 -6.03 3.94
N ALA A 30 3.00 -6.25 5.22
CA ALA A 30 3.92 -5.95 6.32
C ALA A 30 3.69 -6.88 7.52
N GLY A 31 4.77 -7.19 8.23
CA GLY A 31 4.68 -7.96 9.47
C GLY A 31 4.00 -7.15 10.57
N ASN A 32 3.03 -7.73 11.29
CA ASN A 32 2.30 -7.06 12.37
C ASN A 32 3.14 -6.79 13.64
N ARG A 33 4.40 -7.28 13.68
CA ARG A 33 5.42 -7.02 14.70
C ARG A 33 6.70 -6.49 14.07
N ASP A 34 6.58 -5.71 12.99
CA ASP A 34 7.72 -5.09 12.33
C ASP A 34 8.47 -4.19 13.33
N GLN A 35 9.74 -4.53 13.60
CA GLN A 35 10.58 -3.85 14.57
C GLN A 35 10.96 -2.41 14.16
N TYR A 36 10.67 -2.02 12.92
CA TYR A 36 10.85 -0.68 12.38
C TYR A 36 9.51 0.05 12.21
N PHE A 37 8.41 -0.54 12.68
CA PHE A 37 7.06 0.04 12.64
C PHE A 37 6.54 0.33 11.22
N LEU A 38 7.03 -0.39 10.20
CA LEU A 38 6.57 -0.18 8.82
C LEU A 38 5.13 -0.62 8.59
N ASP A 39 4.58 -1.46 9.47
CA ASP A 39 3.17 -1.83 9.48
C ASP A 39 2.25 -0.62 9.75
N LEU A 40 2.70 0.36 10.55
CA LEU A 40 2.00 1.64 10.70
C LEU A 40 1.98 2.43 9.40
N GLY A 41 3.13 2.52 8.73
CA GLY A 41 3.26 3.18 7.42
C GLY A 41 2.39 2.51 6.35
N ALA A 42 2.41 1.19 6.29
CA ALA A 42 1.60 0.39 5.38
C ALA A 42 0.09 0.62 5.61
N ARG A 43 -0.36 0.63 6.87
CA ARG A 43 -1.75 0.95 7.23
C ARG A 43 -2.13 2.37 6.84
N ALA A 44 -1.27 3.35 7.10
CA ALA A 44 -1.52 4.75 6.76
C ALA A 44 -1.60 4.93 5.23
N PHE A 45 -0.66 4.33 4.49
CA PHE A 45 -0.63 4.40 3.04
C PHE A 45 -1.87 3.74 2.40
N TYR A 46 -2.26 2.56 2.89
CA TYR A 46 -3.49 1.90 2.43
C TYR A 46 -4.73 2.77 2.64
N LYS A 47 -4.84 3.45 3.80
CA LYS A 47 -5.95 4.40 4.05
C LYS A 47 -5.95 5.55 3.05
N VAL A 48 -4.78 6.11 2.72
CA VAL A 48 -4.67 7.18 1.71
C VAL A 48 -5.10 6.66 0.33
N LEU A 49 -4.65 5.47 -0.08
CA LEU A 49 -5.07 4.87 -1.36
C LEU A 49 -6.59 4.69 -1.44
N LYS A 50 -7.23 4.24 -0.36
CA LYS A 50 -8.69 4.13 -0.27
C LYS A 50 -9.38 5.48 -0.37
N GLN A 51 -8.86 6.51 0.29
CA GLN A 51 -9.39 7.88 0.20
C GLN A 51 -9.24 8.48 -1.20
N LEU A 52 -8.16 8.13 -1.92
CA LEU A 52 -7.92 8.58 -3.30
C LEU A 52 -8.75 7.80 -4.34
N GLY A 53 -9.43 6.72 -3.96
CA GLY A 53 -10.22 5.89 -4.87
C GLY A 53 -9.36 4.99 -5.76
N VAL A 54 -8.18 4.56 -5.30
CA VAL A 54 -7.37 3.56 -5.99
C VAL A 54 -7.96 2.18 -5.72
N ASN A 55 -8.37 1.47 -6.77
CA ASN A 55 -9.16 0.24 -6.64
C ASN A 55 -8.31 -1.04 -6.66
N GLU A 56 -7.28 -1.11 -7.50
CA GLU A 56 -6.43 -2.30 -7.66
C GLU A 56 -5.33 -2.39 -6.59
N VAL A 57 -5.74 -2.53 -5.34
CA VAL A 57 -4.83 -2.57 -4.17
C VAL A 57 -5.04 -3.83 -3.35
N SER A 58 -4.00 -4.65 -3.21
CA SER A 58 -3.93 -5.73 -2.22
C SER A 58 -3.20 -5.24 -0.98
N PHE A 59 -3.78 -5.50 0.19
CA PHE A 59 -3.21 -5.14 1.48
C PHE A 59 -3.35 -6.28 2.49
N GLU A 60 -2.24 -6.70 3.08
CA GLU A 60 -2.21 -7.73 4.13
C GLU A 60 -1.25 -7.32 5.24
N LEU A 61 -1.66 -7.51 6.50
CA LEU A 61 -0.72 -7.60 7.61
C LEU A 61 -0.61 -9.07 7.99
N PHE A 62 0.62 -9.57 8.02
CA PHE A 62 0.87 -10.98 8.34
C PHE A 62 1.53 -11.13 9.71
N ASP A 63 1.45 -12.34 10.25
CA ASP A 63 2.09 -12.68 11.51
C ASP A 63 3.60 -12.76 11.33
N GLY A 64 4.34 -11.72 11.72
CA GLY A 64 5.77 -11.66 11.41
C GLY A 64 6.46 -10.35 11.77
N THR A 65 7.77 -10.35 11.54
CA THR A 65 8.66 -9.18 11.71
C THR A 65 9.04 -8.59 10.35
N HIS A 66 9.96 -7.64 10.32
CA HIS A 66 10.53 -7.12 9.07
C HIS A 66 11.47 -8.12 8.36
N SER A 67 11.93 -9.15 9.07
CA SER A 67 13.04 -10.00 8.64
C SER A 67 12.58 -11.44 8.37
N ALA A 68 13.34 -12.13 7.50
CA ALA A 68 13.10 -13.53 7.11
C ALA A 68 11.70 -13.75 6.50
N ILE A 69 11.33 -12.89 5.54
CA ILE A 69 10.00 -12.87 4.89
C ILE A 69 10.03 -13.32 3.43
N GLU A 70 11.09 -13.98 2.98
CA GLU A 70 11.29 -14.40 1.59
C GLU A 70 10.15 -15.31 1.10
N TYR A 71 9.52 -16.07 2.01
CA TYR A 71 8.36 -16.89 1.72
C TYR A 71 7.13 -16.10 1.23
N ARG A 72 7.12 -14.77 1.41
CA ARG A 72 6.05 -13.87 0.95
C ARG A 72 6.25 -13.37 -0.47
N TYR A 73 7.48 -13.40 -0.99
CA TYR A 73 7.77 -12.88 -2.34
C TYR A 73 6.97 -13.59 -3.44
N PRO A 74 6.78 -14.92 -3.43
CA PRO A 74 5.95 -15.58 -4.44
C PRO A 74 4.50 -15.08 -4.46
N ILE A 75 3.96 -14.64 -3.31
CA ILE A 75 2.57 -14.15 -3.20
C ILE A 75 2.42 -12.81 -3.90
N SER A 76 3.32 -11.85 -3.61
CA SER A 76 3.33 -10.54 -4.25
C SER A 76 3.63 -10.64 -5.74
N LEU A 77 4.59 -11.49 -6.12
CA LEU A 77 4.95 -11.73 -7.52
C LEU A 77 3.79 -12.33 -8.30
N LYS A 78 3.07 -13.31 -7.76
CA LYS A 78 1.88 -13.87 -8.40
C LYS A 78 0.82 -12.79 -8.62
N TYR A 79 0.48 -12.03 -7.58
CA TYR A 79 -0.52 -10.97 -7.65
C TYR A 79 -0.20 -9.93 -8.74
N LEU A 80 1.07 -9.51 -8.81
CA LEU A 80 1.55 -8.54 -9.78
C LEU A 80 1.60 -9.14 -11.19
N ALA A 81 2.13 -10.36 -11.37
CA ALA A 81 2.22 -11.01 -12.67
C ALA A 81 0.85 -11.19 -13.34
N GLU A 82 -0.17 -11.56 -12.56
CA GLU A 82 -1.55 -11.70 -13.04
C GLU A 82 -2.16 -10.37 -13.55
N ARG A 83 -1.70 -9.22 -13.04
CA ARG A 83 -2.26 -7.89 -13.37
C ARG A 83 -1.41 -7.07 -14.33
N LEU A 84 -0.11 -7.37 -14.42
CA LEU A 84 0.82 -6.66 -15.31
C LEU A 84 0.86 -7.26 -16.71
N THR A 85 0.51 -8.54 -16.84
CA THR A 85 0.35 -9.22 -18.13
C THR A 85 -0.67 -8.46 -19.00
N PRO A 86 -0.38 -8.22 -20.31
CA PRO A 86 -1.29 -7.55 -21.23
C PRO A 86 -2.65 -8.22 -21.40
#